data_AF-A0A7V5PPL9-F1
#
_entry.id   AF-A0A7V5PPL9-F1
#
_cell.length_a   1.000
_cell.length_b   1.000
_cell.length_c   1.000
_cell.angle_alpha   90.00
_cell.angle_beta   90.00
_cell.angle_gamma   90.00
#
_symmetry.space_group_name_H-M   'P 1'
#
loop_
_entity.id
_entity.type
_entity.pdbx_description
1 polymer ?
#
loop_
_entity_poly.entity_id
_entity_poly.type
_entity_poly.pdbx_seq_one_letter_code
_entity_poly.pdbx_strand_id
1 'polypeptide(L)'
;MSAGSTHLVIYSVSIVIVAWVGGLIPLYFRGKRKVIHLFISFGAGVLLAAAFLHMIPDAARYIGSRLGLPILLGFLTLYILEKFIMTHPCPSEHCDYHRVGVSAFIGLSLHSLITGMALGAGILVPKLGFVVFLAVVLHKLPASLSLSSLFIKEHYTNARLFAYLTAFSLMVPLGAVSTYFFFENTSTTALGYLIAFSAGTFLHVAADDLLPEVHQHSHERVSRLISFFAGLFVLWLVHLLH
;
A
#
# COMPACT_ATOMS: atom_id res chain seq x y z
N MET A 1 4.02 -30.82 5.07
CA MET A 1 3.67 -29.50 4.48
C MET A 1 4.22 -29.48 3.07
N SER A 2 3.40 -29.18 2.05
CA SER A 2 3.92 -28.98 0.69
C SER A 2 4.84 -27.75 0.67
N ALA A 3 5.81 -27.68 -0.24
CA ALA A 3 6.72 -26.53 -0.33
C ALA A 3 5.96 -25.19 -0.46
N GLY A 4 4.83 -25.18 -1.18
CA GLY A 4 3.95 -24.01 -1.29
C GLY A 4 3.36 -23.54 0.04
N SER A 5 2.91 -24.46 0.89
CA SER A 5 2.36 -24.11 2.22
C SER A 5 3.40 -23.52 3.16
N THR A 6 4.66 -23.98 3.07
CA THR A 6 5.78 -23.41 3.82
C THR A 6 6.09 -21.99 3.35
N HIS A 7 6.16 -21.75 2.03
CA HIS A 7 6.38 -20.41 1.48
C HIS A 7 5.26 -19.44 1.86
N LEU A 8 4.00 -19.87 1.81
CA LEU A 8 2.85 -19.06 2.22
C LEU A 8 2.98 -18.54 3.65
N VAL A 9 3.34 -19.43 4.59
CA VAL A 9 3.50 -19.06 6.01
C VAL A 9 4.67 -18.11 6.18
N ILE A 10 5.84 -18.42 5.62
CA ILE A 10 7.03 -17.58 5.74
C ILE A 10 6.77 -16.18 5.20
N TYR A 11 6.26 -16.07 3.96
CA TYR A 11 6.00 -14.78 3.34
C TYR A 11 4.96 -13.96 4.11
N SER A 12 3.88 -14.61 4.56
CA SER A 12 2.82 -13.95 5.34
C SER A 12 3.35 -13.39 6.67
N VAL A 13 4.09 -14.21 7.43
CA VAL A 13 4.66 -13.78 8.72
C VAL A 13 5.68 -12.65 8.51
N SER A 14 6.57 -12.77 7.53
CA SER A 14 7.53 -11.71 7.21
C SER A 14 6.85 -10.39 6.86
N ILE A 15 5.80 -10.42 6.04
CA ILE A 15 5.06 -9.20 5.65
C ILE A 15 4.35 -8.55 6.84
N VAL A 16 3.77 -9.35 7.75
CA VAL A 16 3.17 -8.83 8.99
C VAL A 16 4.24 -8.15 9.84
N ILE A 17 5.41 -8.78 10.04
CA ILE A 17 6.52 -8.19 10.79
C ILE A 17 6.98 -6.87 10.14
N VAL A 18 7.19 -6.86 8.83
CA VAL A 18 7.61 -5.67 8.08
C VAL A 18 6.59 -4.53 8.21
N ALA A 19 5.29 -4.84 8.15
CA ALA A 19 4.23 -3.86 8.36
C ALA A 19 4.30 -3.27 9.78
N TRP A 20 4.41 -4.12 10.81
CA TRP A 20 4.54 -3.66 12.19
C TRP A 20 5.78 -2.81 12.41
N VAL A 21 6.94 -3.23 11.92
CA VAL A 21 8.18 -2.46 11.99
C VAL A 21 7.97 -1.09 11.34
N GLY A 22 7.39 -1.03 10.13
CA GLY A 22 7.07 0.22 9.45
C GLY A 22 6.12 1.12 10.24
N GLY A 23 5.04 0.56 10.80
CA GLY A 23 4.03 1.30 11.54
C GLY A 23 4.46 1.77 12.94
N LEU A 24 5.46 1.13 13.54
CA LEU A 24 6.00 1.54 14.85
C LEU A 24 7.00 2.69 14.75
N ILE A 25 7.71 2.85 13.62
CA ILE A 25 8.71 3.91 13.42
C ILE A 25 8.12 5.32 13.72
N PRO A 26 6.96 5.72 13.18
CA PRO A 26 6.38 7.05 13.45
C PRO A 26 6.07 7.34 14.92
N LEU A 27 5.77 6.31 15.73
CA LEU A 27 5.42 6.50 17.14
C LEU A 27 6.59 7.06 17.95
N TYR A 28 7.82 6.66 17.62
CA TYR A 28 9.02 7.21 18.24
C TYR A 28 9.17 8.72 17.98
N PHE A 29 8.64 9.19 16.85
CA PHE A 29 8.71 10.59 16.43
C PHE A 29 7.39 11.37 16.62
N ARG A 30 6.45 10.84 17.42
CA ARG A 30 5.08 11.39 17.61
C ARG A 30 5.04 12.88 17.98
N GLY A 31 6.05 13.38 18.69
CA GLY A 31 6.16 14.80 19.06
C GLY A 31 6.76 15.72 17.98
N LYS A 32 7.32 15.17 16.90
CA LYS A 32 8.03 15.93 15.86
C LYS A 32 7.18 16.07 14.60
N ARG A 33 6.25 17.04 14.59
CA ARG A 33 5.32 17.29 13.48
C ARG A 33 5.99 17.28 12.10
N LYS A 34 7.12 17.98 11.96
CA LYS A 34 7.94 17.97 10.74
C LYS A 34 8.25 16.57 10.24
N VAL A 35 8.75 15.70 11.11
CA VAL A 35 9.17 14.33 10.78
C VAL A 35 7.97 13.48 10.35
N ILE A 36 6.83 13.63 11.01
CA ILE A 36 5.58 12.94 10.63
C ILE A 36 5.15 13.32 9.20
N HIS A 37 5.20 14.60 8.84
CA HIS A 37 4.91 15.02 7.47
C HIS A 37 5.94 14.48 6.46
N LEU A 38 7.21 14.43 6.82
CA LEU A 38 8.25 13.84 5.95
C LEU A 38 7.99 12.37 5.68
N PHE A 39 7.55 11.60 6.68
CA PHE A 39 7.16 10.20 6.52
C PHE A 39 5.98 10.02 5.56
N ILE A 40 4.95 10.86 5.68
CA ILE A 40 3.80 10.82 4.76
C ILE A 40 4.26 11.16 3.32
N SER A 41 5.08 12.21 3.15
CA SER A 41 5.62 12.59 1.84
C SER A 41 6.52 11.50 1.24
N PHE A 42 7.35 10.86 2.06
CA PHE A 42 8.20 9.74 1.63
C PHE A 42 7.37 8.58 1.09
N GLY A 43 6.33 8.16 1.82
CA GLY A 43 5.48 7.09 1.33
C GLY A 43 4.65 7.45 0.12
N ALA A 44 4.22 8.71 -0.04
CA ALA A 44 3.60 9.17 -1.28
C ALA A 44 4.50 8.89 -2.49
N GLY A 45 5.80 9.20 -2.35
CA GLY A 45 6.81 8.90 -3.37
C GLY A 45 6.98 7.40 -3.60
N VAL A 46 7.12 6.61 -2.53
CA VAL A 46 7.27 5.15 -2.66
C VAL A 46 6.05 4.51 -3.32
N LEU A 47 4.82 4.85 -2.95
CA LEU A 47 3.61 4.27 -3.54
C LEU A 47 3.49 4.62 -5.03
N LEU A 48 3.78 5.88 -5.39
CA LEU A 48 3.76 6.32 -6.78
C LEU A 48 4.82 5.60 -7.62
N ALA A 49 6.05 5.48 -7.12
CA ALA A 49 7.10 4.71 -7.78
C ALA A 49 6.77 3.22 -7.84
N ALA A 50 6.16 2.64 -6.81
CA ALA A 50 5.77 1.23 -6.79
C ALA A 50 4.78 0.93 -7.93
N ALA A 51 3.77 1.79 -8.08
CA ALA A 51 2.80 1.66 -9.17
C ALA A 51 3.47 1.75 -10.54
N PHE A 52 4.23 2.82 -10.81
CA PHE A 52 4.77 3.07 -12.15
C PHE A 52 6.01 2.25 -12.53
N LEU A 53 6.92 1.98 -11.59
CA LEU A 53 8.22 1.36 -11.90
C LEU A 53 8.23 -0.15 -11.67
N HIS A 54 7.32 -0.68 -10.85
CA HIS A 54 7.29 -2.12 -10.52
C HIS A 54 5.99 -2.77 -10.97
N MET A 55 4.85 -2.31 -10.47
CA MET A 55 3.58 -3.02 -10.66
C MET A 55 3.05 -2.95 -12.09
N ILE A 56 3.01 -1.76 -12.71
CA ILE A 56 2.54 -1.62 -14.10
C ILE A 56 3.44 -2.39 -15.07
N PRO A 57 4.78 -2.27 -15.02
CA PRO A 57 5.68 -3.08 -15.86
C PRO A 57 5.53 -4.58 -15.63
N ASP A 58 5.43 -5.03 -14.38
CA ASP A 58 5.26 -6.45 -14.07
C ASP A 58 3.93 -6.99 -14.58
N ALA A 59 2.84 -6.24 -14.42
CA ALA A 59 1.56 -6.62 -15.03
C ALA A 59 1.65 -6.70 -16.55
N ALA A 60 2.35 -5.75 -17.19
CA ALA A 60 2.53 -5.72 -18.65
C ALA A 60 3.18 -7.00 -19.20
N ARG A 61 4.11 -7.59 -18.44
CA ARG A 61 4.76 -8.86 -18.80
C ARG A 61 3.77 -10.02 -18.93
N TYR A 62 2.65 -9.97 -18.21
CA TYR A 62 1.66 -11.06 -18.17
C TYR A 62 0.42 -10.80 -19.03
N ILE A 63 -0.07 -9.55 -19.11
CA ILE A 63 -1.33 -9.22 -19.79
C ILE A 63 -1.16 -8.32 -21.03
N GLY A 64 0.07 -7.91 -21.36
CA GLY A 64 0.37 -7.14 -22.57
C GLY A 64 -0.44 -5.84 -22.65
N SER A 65 -1.01 -5.51 -23.81
CA SER A 65 -1.77 -4.27 -24.02
C SER A 65 -3.07 -4.13 -23.20
N ARG A 66 -3.48 -5.16 -22.45
CA ARG A 66 -4.73 -5.18 -21.68
C ARG A 66 -4.63 -4.48 -20.31
N LEU A 67 -3.50 -3.81 -20.01
CA LEU A 67 -3.22 -3.14 -18.73
C LEU A 67 -4.22 -2.03 -18.35
N GLY A 68 -4.66 -1.25 -19.35
CA GLY A 68 -5.35 0.01 -19.08
C GLY A 68 -6.64 -0.17 -18.28
N LEU A 69 -7.46 -1.15 -18.67
CA LEU A 69 -8.77 -1.37 -18.04
C LEU A 69 -8.65 -1.86 -16.58
N PRO A 70 -7.85 -2.88 -16.23
CA PRO A 70 -7.63 -3.28 -14.84
C PRO A 70 -7.09 -2.17 -13.95
N ILE A 71 -6.12 -1.36 -14.43
CA ILE A 71 -5.58 -0.22 -13.67
C ILE A 71 -6.68 0.80 -13.41
N LEU A 72 -7.45 1.16 -14.45
CA LEU A 72 -8.57 2.09 -14.34
C LEU A 72 -9.63 1.57 -13.36
N LEU A 73 -9.97 0.28 -13.42
CA LEU A 73 -10.92 -0.34 -12.51
C LEU A 73 -10.42 -0.32 -11.07
N GLY A 74 -9.12 -0.58 -10.83
CA GLY A 74 -8.52 -0.48 -9.51
C GLY A 74 -8.62 0.93 -8.94
N PHE A 75 -8.25 1.94 -9.75
CA PHE A 75 -8.35 3.34 -9.38
C PHE A 75 -9.81 3.75 -9.06
N LEU A 76 -10.73 3.48 -9.98
CA LEU A 76 -12.14 3.82 -9.83
C LEU A 76 -12.81 3.09 -8.67
N THR A 77 -12.38 1.86 -8.37
CA THR A 77 -12.94 1.11 -7.24
C THR A 77 -12.66 1.83 -5.93
N LEU A 78 -11.42 2.27 -5.68
CA LEU A 78 -11.12 3.03 -4.46
C LEU A 78 -11.78 4.42 -4.47
N TYR A 79 -11.75 5.12 -5.59
CA TYR A 79 -12.45 6.40 -5.73
C TYR A 79 -13.93 6.31 -5.36
N ILE A 80 -14.65 5.33 -5.91
CA ILE A 80 -16.07 5.08 -5.60
C ILE A 80 -16.20 4.71 -4.12
N LEU A 81 -15.39 3.78 -3.64
CA LEU A 81 -15.50 3.31 -2.27
C LEU A 81 -15.32 4.44 -1.25
N GLU A 82 -14.29 5.28 -1.41
CA GLU A 82 -14.07 6.43 -0.55
C GLU A 82 -15.22 7.42 -0.66
N LYS A 83 -15.72 7.67 -1.88
CA LYS A 83 -16.84 8.58 -2.09
C LYS A 83 -18.13 8.11 -1.42
N PHE A 84 -18.43 6.81 -1.41
CA PHE A 84 -19.69 6.27 -0.85
C PHE A 84 -19.59 5.87 0.62
N ILE A 85 -18.44 5.40 1.09
CA ILE A 85 -18.26 4.99 2.49
C ILE A 85 -18.02 6.21 3.39
N MET A 86 -17.46 7.31 2.87
CA MET A 86 -17.08 8.47 3.68
C MET A 86 -18.05 9.64 3.60
N THR A 87 -19.24 9.44 3.04
CA THR A 87 -20.22 10.50 2.74
C THR A 87 -21.14 10.97 3.87
N HIS A 88 -20.95 10.63 5.14
CA HIS A 88 -21.78 11.26 6.18
C HIS A 88 -21.34 12.73 6.37
N PRO A 89 -22.11 13.75 5.96
CA PRO A 89 -21.73 15.13 6.22
C PRO A 89 -21.91 15.35 7.72
N CYS A 90 -20.84 15.63 8.48
CA CYS A 90 -21.02 16.08 9.85
C CYS A 90 -21.40 17.57 9.79
N PRO A 91 -22.57 17.97 10.32
CA PRO A 91 -22.98 19.36 10.35
C PRO A 91 -22.36 20.04 11.58
N SER A 92 -21.07 20.38 11.53
CA SER A 92 -20.49 21.35 12.46
C SER A 92 -19.17 21.89 11.92
N GLU A 93 -19.02 23.21 11.98
CA GLU A 93 -18.05 24.06 11.28
C GLU A 93 -16.55 23.86 11.65
N HIS A 94 -16.12 22.72 12.20
CA HIS A 94 -14.74 22.55 12.69
C HIS A 94 -14.21 21.10 12.56
N CYS A 95 -14.13 20.52 11.36
CA CYS A 95 -13.65 19.13 11.20
C CYS A 95 -12.93 18.86 9.86
N ASP A 96 -11.73 19.40 9.68
CA ASP A 96 -10.90 19.12 8.48
C ASP A 96 -9.97 17.90 8.61
N TYR A 97 -9.92 17.22 9.77
CA TYR A 97 -8.82 16.28 10.11
C TYR A 97 -9.22 14.88 10.60
N HIS A 98 -10.46 14.44 10.43
CA HIS A 98 -10.91 13.14 11.00
C HIS A 98 -11.24 12.05 9.97
N ARG A 99 -10.85 12.19 8.70
CA ARG A 99 -11.21 11.21 7.66
C ARG A 99 -10.08 10.72 6.79
N VAL A 100 -8.96 11.43 6.69
CA VAL A 100 -7.88 11.05 5.75
C VAL A 100 -7.20 9.76 6.23
N GLY A 101 -6.97 9.61 7.54
CA GLY A 101 -6.38 8.40 8.11
C GLY A 101 -7.25 7.16 7.92
N VAL A 102 -8.57 7.29 8.06
CA VAL A 102 -9.52 6.18 7.82
C VAL A 102 -9.66 5.89 6.33
N SER A 103 -9.59 6.91 5.47
CA SER A 103 -9.65 6.78 4.00
C SER A 103 -8.49 5.96 3.52
N ALA A 104 -7.29 6.43 3.86
CA ALA A 104 -6.04 5.75 3.59
C ALA A 104 -6.03 4.34 4.18
N PHE A 105 -6.56 4.13 5.39
CA PHE A 105 -6.67 2.78 5.96
C PHE A 105 -7.51 1.84 5.10
N ILE A 106 -8.70 2.27 4.68
CA ILE A 106 -9.60 1.45 3.86
C ILE A 106 -8.95 1.17 2.49
N GLY A 107 -8.46 2.22 1.81
CA GLY A 107 -7.80 2.12 0.51
C GLY A 107 -6.58 1.22 0.54
N LEU A 108 -5.65 1.44 1.49
CA LEU A 108 -4.45 0.63 1.66
C LEU A 108 -4.75 -0.80 2.12
N SER A 109 -5.82 -1.02 2.89
CA SER A 109 -6.25 -2.37 3.31
C SER A 109 -6.79 -3.17 2.15
N LEU A 110 -7.64 -2.58 1.31
CA LEU A 110 -8.11 -3.24 0.09
C LEU A 110 -6.99 -3.49 -0.90
N HIS A 111 -6.12 -2.50 -1.13
CA HIS A 111 -4.90 -2.74 -1.89
C HIS A 111 -4.12 -3.94 -1.34
N SER A 112 -3.88 -3.96 -0.01
CA SER A 112 -3.13 -5.03 0.65
C SER A 112 -3.79 -6.39 0.48
N LEU A 113 -5.13 -6.44 0.48
CA LEU A 113 -5.87 -7.67 0.21
C LEU A 113 -5.61 -8.16 -1.21
N ILE A 114 -5.73 -7.30 -2.22
CA ILE A 114 -5.49 -7.67 -3.63
C ILE A 114 -4.01 -8.05 -3.86
N THR A 115 -3.08 -7.33 -3.24
CA THR A 115 -1.65 -7.66 -3.26
C THR A 115 -1.38 -9.00 -2.59
N GLY A 116 -2.09 -9.33 -1.51
CA GLY A 116 -2.11 -10.67 -0.92
C GLY A 116 -2.60 -11.72 -1.91
N MET A 117 -3.69 -11.46 -2.62
CA MET A 117 -4.19 -12.38 -3.65
C MET A 117 -3.15 -12.61 -4.75
N ALA A 118 -2.48 -11.55 -5.22
CA ALA A 118 -1.38 -11.66 -6.17
C ALA A 118 -0.20 -12.50 -5.62
N LEU A 119 0.15 -12.34 -4.34
CA LEU A 119 1.17 -13.16 -3.69
C LEU A 119 0.76 -14.63 -3.62
N GLY A 120 -0.48 -14.93 -3.22
CA GLY A 120 -1.03 -16.29 -3.20
C GLY A 120 -0.99 -16.95 -4.57
N ALA A 121 -1.43 -16.23 -5.60
CA ALA A 121 -1.30 -16.64 -7.00
C ALA A 121 0.16 -16.88 -7.41
N GLY A 122 1.07 -15.98 -7.03
CA GLY A 122 2.49 -16.07 -7.33
C GLY A 122 3.17 -17.28 -6.71
N ILE A 123 2.75 -17.74 -5.52
CA ILE A 123 3.26 -18.96 -4.88
C ILE A 123 2.88 -20.21 -5.69
N LEU A 124 1.71 -20.21 -6.33
CA LEU A 124 1.26 -21.33 -7.16
C LEU A 124 1.99 -21.38 -8.53
N VAL A 125 2.62 -20.28 -8.95
CA VAL A 125 3.39 -20.22 -10.20
C VAL A 125 4.90 -20.41 -9.94
N PRO A 126 5.58 -21.36 -10.61
CA PRO A 126 6.99 -21.62 -10.39
C PRO A 126 7.86 -20.36 -10.56
N LYS A 127 8.78 -20.14 -9.60
CA LYS A 127 9.76 -19.04 -9.55
C LYS A 127 9.18 -17.61 -9.37
N LEU A 128 7.87 -17.42 -9.37
CA LEU A 128 7.28 -16.08 -9.21
C LEU A 128 7.02 -15.69 -7.76
N GLY A 129 6.74 -16.65 -6.87
CA GLY A 129 6.36 -16.36 -5.48
C GLY A 129 7.37 -15.49 -4.72
N PHE A 130 8.68 -15.74 -4.89
CA PHE A 130 9.73 -14.94 -4.25
C PHE A 130 9.83 -13.52 -4.81
N VAL A 131 9.69 -13.37 -6.14
CA VAL A 131 9.73 -12.06 -6.81
C VAL A 131 8.56 -11.19 -6.34
N VAL A 132 7.35 -11.76 -6.34
CA VAL A 132 6.15 -11.07 -5.85
C VAL A 132 6.30 -10.74 -4.37
N PHE A 133 6.75 -11.68 -3.54
CA PHE A 133 7.00 -11.45 -2.12
C PHE A 133 7.93 -10.24 -1.88
N LEU A 134 9.07 -10.19 -2.58
CA LEU A 134 10.01 -9.08 -2.44
C LEU A 134 9.37 -7.76 -2.86
N ALA A 135 8.65 -7.74 -3.99
CA ALA A 135 7.91 -6.57 -4.45
C ALA A 135 6.95 -6.05 -3.37
N VAL A 136 6.23 -6.96 -2.69
CA VAL A 136 5.33 -6.59 -1.57
C VAL A 136 6.08 -6.01 -0.38
N VAL A 137 7.18 -6.64 0.05
CA VAL A 137 7.97 -6.17 1.20
C VAL A 137 8.48 -4.74 0.98
N LEU A 138 8.94 -4.42 -0.24
CA LEU A 138 9.52 -3.13 -0.58
C LEU A 138 8.57 -1.95 -0.35
N HIS A 139 7.28 -2.11 -0.66
CA HIS A 139 6.29 -1.05 -0.46
C HIS A 139 5.44 -1.22 0.82
N LYS A 140 5.46 -2.38 1.49
CA LYS A 140 4.68 -2.57 2.72
C LYS A 140 5.21 -1.76 3.90
N LEU A 141 6.53 -1.67 4.08
CA LEU A 141 7.13 -0.87 5.15
C LEU A 141 6.79 0.62 4.97
N PRO A 142 7.02 1.26 3.80
CA PRO A 142 6.66 2.66 3.58
C PRO A 142 5.15 2.93 3.66
N ALA A 143 4.31 2.00 3.16
CA ALA A 143 2.85 2.11 3.28
C ALA A 143 2.42 2.14 4.75
N SER A 144 2.95 1.22 5.57
CA SER A 144 2.62 1.17 6.99
C SER A 144 3.14 2.37 7.78
N LEU A 145 4.34 2.83 7.44
CA LEU A 145 4.94 4.04 8.00
C LEU A 145 4.08 5.28 7.70
N SER A 146 3.53 5.37 6.50
CA SER A 146 2.66 6.50 6.09
C SER A 146 1.32 6.45 6.78
N LEU A 147 0.70 5.26 6.82
CA LEU A 147 -0.59 5.06 7.49
C LEU A 147 -0.52 5.41 8.98
N SER A 148 0.49 4.92 9.71
CA SER A 148 0.69 5.27 11.11
C SER A 148 1.01 6.76 11.30
N SER A 149 1.72 7.38 10.36
CA SER A 149 1.98 8.82 10.38
C SER A 149 0.69 9.66 10.21
N LEU A 150 -0.23 9.24 9.33
CA LEU A 150 -1.55 9.86 9.19
C LEU A 150 -2.35 9.76 10.48
N PHE A 151 -2.43 8.57 11.10
CA PHE A 151 -3.14 8.42 12.37
C PHE A 151 -2.54 9.26 13.51
N ILE A 152 -1.21 9.38 13.57
CA ILE A 152 -0.55 10.26 14.54
C ILE A 152 -0.90 11.73 14.27
N LYS A 153 -0.89 12.15 13.00
CA LYS A 153 -1.25 13.50 12.58
C LYS A 153 -2.69 13.84 12.98
N GLU A 154 -3.60 12.88 12.86
CA GLU A 154 -5.02 12.99 13.27
C GLU A 154 -5.25 12.74 14.77
N HIS A 155 -4.19 12.67 15.58
CA HIS A 155 -4.25 12.54 17.04
C HIS A 155 -4.90 11.24 17.56
N TYR A 156 -4.88 10.15 16.81
CA TYR A 156 -5.43 8.86 17.26
C TYR A 156 -4.66 8.31 18.48
N THR A 157 -5.38 7.63 19.38
CA THR A 157 -4.76 6.95 20.54
C THR A 157 -3.89 5.78 20.08
N ASN A 158 -2.89 5.40 20.87
CA ASN A 158 -2.01 4.25 20.56
C ASN A 158 -2.83 2.96 20.36
N ALA A 159 -3.85 2.74 21.19
CA ALA A 159 -4.71 1.56 21.08
C ALA A 159 -5.45 1.49 19.74
N ARG A 160 -6.03 2.60 19.27
CA ARG A 160 -6.69 2.65 17.95
C ARG A 160 -5.70 2.45 16.82
N LEU A 161 -4.53 3.11 16.88
CA LEU A 161 -3.48 2.96 15.89
C LEU A 161 -3.02 1.50 15.78
N PHE A 162 -2.79 0.82 16.91
CA PHE A 162 -2.41 -0.60 16.91
C PHE A 162 -3.51 -1.50 16.37
N ALA A 163 -4.78 -1.22 16.68
CA ALA A 163 -5.90 -1.97 16.12
C ALA A 163 -5.95 -1.86 14.58
N TYR A 164 -5.87 -0.64 14.03
CA TYR A 164 -5.84 -0.42 12.59
C TYR A 164 -4.58 -1.01 11.94
N LEU A 165 -3.40 -0.84 12.56
CA LEU A 165 -2.15 -1.41 12.06
C LEU A 165 -2.21 -2.94 12.01
N THR A 166 -2.78 -3.58 13.04
CA THR A 166 -2.99 -5.03 13.08
C THR A 166 -3.89 -5.46 11.93
N ALA A 167 -5.06 -4.83 11.81
CA ALA A 167 -6.02 -5.15 10.74
C ALA A 167 -5.38 -5.00 9.35
N PHE A 168 -4.66 -3.90 9.11
CA PHE A 168 -3.93 -3.63 7.86
C PHE A 168 -2.81 -4.66 7.58
N SER A 169 -2.09 -5.08 8.61
CA SER A 169 -1.00 -6.07 8.48
C SER A 169 -1.52 -7.45 8.06
N LEU A 170 -2.73 -7.81 8.47
CA LEU A 170 -3.37 -9.11 8.19
C LEU A 170 -4.01 -9.20 6.81
N MET A 171 -4.24 -8.08 6.11
CA MET A 171 -4.88 -8.09 4.79
C MET A 171 -4.07 -8.85 3.73
N VAL A 172 -2.73 -8.76 3.76
CA VAL A 172 -1.89 -9.50 2.80
C VAL A 172 -1.95 -11.01 3.06
N PRO A 173 -1.72 -11.52 4.29
CA PRO A 173 -1.95 -12.93 4.61
C PRO A 173 -3.36 -13.41 4.24
N LEU A 174 -4.39 -12.61 4.53
CA LEU A 174 -5.78 -12.96 4.23
C LEU A 174 -5.99 -13.17 2.71
N GLY A 175 -5.47 -12.27 1.88
CA GLY A 175 -5.54 -12.40 0.42
C GLY A 175 -4.69 -13.56 -0.12
N ALA A 176 -3.50 -13.78 0.46
CA ALA A 176 -2.62 -14.85 0.02
C ALA A 176 -3.19 -16.24 0.34
N VAL A 177 -3.72 -16.42 1.54
CA VAL A 177 -4.41 -17.64 1.97
C VAL A 177 -5.66 -17.87 1.11
N SER A 178 -6.47 -16.83 0.87
CA SER A 178 -7.68 -16.99 0.06
C SER A 178 -7.34 -17.47 -1.36
N THR A 179 -6.31 -16.91 -1.99
CA THR A 179 -5.95 -17.32 -3.34
C THR A 179 -5.29 -18.70 -3.37
N TYR A 180 -4.41 -18.99 -2.41
CA TYR A 180 -3.69 -20.27 -2.35
C TYR A 180 -4.63 -21.48 -2.20
N PHE A 181 -5.70 -21.36 -1.40
CA PHE A 181 -6.63 -22.48 -1.15
C PHE A 181 -7.83 -22.52 -2.10
N PHE A 182 -8.35 -21.37 -2.54
CA PHE A 182 -9.58 -21.33 -3.34
C PHE A 182 -9.32 -21.25 -4.86
N PHE A 183 -8.08 -21.00 -5.29
CA PHE A 183 -7.74 -20.77 -6.70
C PHE A 183 -6.50 -21.59 -7.13
N GLU A 184 -6.56 -22.91 -6.96
CA GLU A 184 -5.44 -23.84 -7.22
C GLU A 184 -4.89 -23.82 -8.66
N ASN A 185 -5.67 -23.37 -9.66
CA ASN A 185 -5.28 -23.28 -11.07
C ASN A 185 -5.09 -21.83 -11.56
N THR A 186 -4.45 -20.99 -10.74
CA THR A 186 -4.25 -19.58 -11.11
C THR A 186 -3.20 -19.45 -12.23
N SER A 187 -3.58 -18.75 -13.33
CA SER A 187 -2.69 -18.47 -14.45
C SER A 187 -1.85 -17.21 -14.23
N THR A 188 -0.73 -17.09 -14.95
CA THR A 188 0.07 -15.86 -15.01
C THR A 188 -0.76 -14.66 -15.48
N THR A 189 -1.74 -14.88 -16.35
CA THR A 189 -2.70 -13.86 -16.78
C THR A 189 -3.53 -13.32 -15.62
N ALA A 190 -4.05 -14.20 -14.74
CA ALA A 190 -4.81 -13.79 -13.57
C ALA A 190 -3.92 -13.01 -12.57
N LEU A 191 -2.68 -13.44 -12.38
CA LEU A 191 -1.68 -12.69 -11.61
C LEU A 191 -1.47 -11.28 -12.18
N GLY A 192 -1.31 -11.16 -13.51
CA GLY A 192 -1.16 -9.86 -14.17
C GLY A 192 -2.36 -8.93 -13.97
N TYR A 193 -3.58 -9.47 -14.00
CA TYR A 193 -4.79 -8.68 -13.70
C TYR A 193 -4.84 -8.21 -12.25
N LEU A 194 -4.48 -9.07 -11.28
CA LEU A 194 -4.42 -8.69 -9.86
C LEU A 194 -3.37 -7.59 -9.62
N ILE A 195 -2.18 -7.73 -10.21
CA ILE A 195 -1.12 -6.72 -10.10
C ILE A 195 -1.55 -5.40 -10.73
N ALA A 196 -2.13 -5.43 -11.93
CA ALA A 196 -2.59 -4.22 -12.63
C ALA A 196 -3.70 -3.49 -11.86
N PHE A 197 -4.69 -4.24 -11.36
CA PHE A 197 -5.74 -3.68 -10.50
C PHE A 197 -5.13 -3.06 -9.24
N SER A 198 -4.21 -3.77 -8.60
CA SER A 198 -3.51 -3.28 -7.40
C SER A 198 -2.64 -2.04 -7.67
N ALA A 199 -2.09 -1.90 -8.88
CA ALA A 199 -1.39 -0.68 -9.28
C ALA A 199 -2.36 0.51 -9.36
N GLY A 200 -3.56 0.31 -9.90
CA GLY A 200 -4.62 1.31 -9.94
C GLY A 200 -5.03 1.80 -8.55
N THR A 201 -5.16 0.88 -7.58
CA THR A 201 -5.48 1.25 -6.19
C THR A 201 -4.35 2.08 -5.54
N PHE A 202 -3.08 1.77 -5.81
CA PHE A 202 -1.96 2.60 -5.36
C PHE A 202 -1.90 3.98 -6.01
N LEU A 203 -2.22 4.09 -7.30
CA LEU A 203 -2.31 5.40 -7.95
C LEU A 203 -3.37 6.27 -7.28
N HIS A 204 -4.52 5.69 -6.93
CA HIS A 204 -5.58 6.39 -6.20
C HIS A 204 -5.12 6.87 -4.83
N VAL A 205 -4.64 5.96 -3.96
CA VAL A 205 -4.18 6.33 -2.60
C VAL A 205 -3.03 7.34 -2.66
N ALA A 206 -2.09 7.17 -3.59
CA ALA A 206 -1.01 8.13 -3.76
C ALA A 206 -1.56 9.51 -4.14
N ALA A 207 -2.48 9.60 -5.11
CA ALA A 207 -3.02 10.85 -5.61
C ALA A 207 -3.95 11.56 -4.61
N ASP A 208 -4.87 10.84 -3.97
CA ASP A 208 -5.96 11.44 -3.18
C ASP A 208 -5.63 11.54 -1.69
N ASP A 209 -4.89 10.58 -1.10
CA ASP A 209 -4.61 10.60 0.35
C ASP A 209 -3.24 11.20 0.68
N LEU A 210 -2.20 10.90 -0.11
CA LEU A 210 -0.81 11.20 0.27
C LEU A 210 -0.18 12.39 -0.45
N LEU A 211 -0.44 12.56 -1.76
CA LEU A 211 0.11 13.66 -2.54
C LEU A 211 -0.38 15.06 -2.09
N PRO A 212 -1.62 15.25 -1.58
CA PRO A 212 -2.05 16.54 -1.03
C PRO A 212 -1.18 17.01 0.13
N GLU A 213 -0.61 16.09 0.91
CA GLU A 213 0.28 16.39 2.04
C GLU A 213 1.63 16.96 1.60
N VAL A 214 2.10 16.58 0.41
CA VAL A 214 3.30 17.14 -0.24
C VAL A 214 3.02 18.57 -0.71
N HIS A 215 1.80 18.84 -1.20
CA HIS A 215 1.40 20.12 -1.77
C HIS A 215 0.98 21.19 -0.74
N GLN A 216 0.70 20.81 0.50
CA GLN A 216 0.28 21.74 1.55
C GLN A 216 1.26 22.93 1.68
N HIS A 217 0.72 24.15 1.56
CA HIS A 217 1.46 25.39 1.68
C HIS A 217 2.00 25.57 3.10
N SER A 218 3.31 25.38 3.28
CA SER A 218 4.00 25.53 4.55
C SER A 218 5.46 25.95 4.34
N HIS A 219 6.10 26.42 5.41
CA HIS A 219 7.54 26.73 5.42
C HIS A 219 8.43 25.50 5.13
N GLU A 220 7.88 24.27 5.15
CA GLU A 220 8.62 23.02 5.00
C GLU A 220 8.49 22.38 3.60
N ARG A 221 7.96 23.12 2.61
CA ARG A 221 7.67 22.63 1.26
C ARG A 221 8.86 21.89 0.62
N VAL A 222 10.05 22.48 0.71
CA VAL A 222 11.26 21.90 0.12
C VAL A 222 11.63 20.58 0.80
N SER A 223 11.58 20.50 2.13
CA SER A 223 11.89 19.27 2.85
C SER A 223 10.92 18.14 2.51
N ARG A 224 9.62 18.43 2.37
CA ARG A 224 8.60 17.46 1.95
C ARG A 224 8.83 16.97 0.53
N LEU A 225 9.14 17.88 -0.39
CA LEU A 225 9.44 17.55 -1.77
C LEU A 225 10.69 16.66 -1.87
N ILE A 226 11.76 16.98 -1.12
CA ILE A 226 12.95 16.13 -1.02
C ILE A 226 12.59 14.74 -0.49
N SER A 227 11.76 14.66 0.55
CA SER A 227 11.31 13.37 1.11
C SER A 227 10.51 12.54 0.09
N PHE A 228 9.61 13.19 -0.65
CA PHE A 228 8.85 12.57 -1.74
C PHE A 228 9.78 12.02 -2.84
N PHE A 229 10.73 12.82 -3.32
CA PHE A 229 11.70 12.35 -4.31
C PHE A 229 12.65 11.29 -3.76
N ALA A 230 12.98 11.33 -2.46
CA ALA A 230 13.73 10.25 -1.82
C ALA A 230 12.95 8.94 -1.85
N GLY A 231 11.63 8.97 -1.63
CA GLY A 231 10.76 7.81 -1.78
C GLY A 231 10.77 7.23 -3.20
N LEU A 232 10.63 8.09 -4.22
CA LEU A 232 10.74 7.68 -5.62
C LEU A 232 12.11 7.06 -5.92
N PHE A 233 13.18 7.71 -5.45
CA PHE A 233 14.56 7.31 -5.69
C PHE A 233 14.88 5.94 -5.08
N VAL A 234 14.41 5.66 -3.87
CA VAL A 234 14.62 4.35 -3.22
C VAL A 234 14.03 3.22 -4.08
N LEU A 235 12.79 3.38 -4.56
CA LEU A 235 12.17 2.34 -5.39
C LEU A 235 12.75 2.27 -6.80
N TRP A 236 13.21 3.40 -7.35
CA TRP A 236 13.95 3.41 -8.61
C TRP A 236 15.30 2.69 -8.48
N LEU A 237 16.05 2.90 -7.39
CA LEU A 237 17.29 2.18 -7.15
C LEU A 237 17.05 0.67 -7.06
N VAL A 238 15.97 0.27 -6.37
CA VAL A 238 15.60 -1.15 -6.30
C VAL A 238 15.21 -1.70 -7.66
N HIS A 239 14.57 -0.90 -8.52
CA HIS A 239 14.28 -1.28 -9.91
C HIS A 239 15.55 -1.53 -10.73
N LEU A 240 16.65 -0.80 -10.48
CA LEU A 240 17.91 -1.01 -11.20
C LEU A 240 18.66 -2.28 -10.77
N LEU A 241 18.41 -2.78 -9.57
CA LEU A 241 19.10 -3.94 -9.02
C LEU A 241 18.49 -5.27 -9.52
N HIS A 242 17.36 -5.23 -10.21
CA HIS A 242 16.51 -6.36 -10.59
C HIS A 242 16.13 -6.31 -12.08
#